data_AF-A0ABD5S5W0-F1
#
_entry.id   AF-A0ABD5S5W0-F1
#
_cell.length_a   1.000
_cell.length_b   1.000
_cell.length_c   1.000
_cell.angle_alpha   90.00
_cell.angle_beta   90.00
_cell.angle_gamma   90.00
#
_symmetry.space_group_name_H-M   'P 1'
#
loop_
_entity.id
_entity.type
_entity.pdbx_description
1 polymer ?
#
loop_
_entity_poly.entity_id
_entity_poly.type
_entity_poly.pdbx_seq_one_letter_code
_entity_poly.pdbx_strand_id
1 'polypeptide(L)'
;MHEDFYELLGVGRDATADELKRAYRKGAREYHPDVNDDDRAGAQFKAVRQAYDVLRDEEERADYDRLGHETYVRKRLGGLPSSSPASPSRGSDEGGSGR
;
A
#
# COMPACT_ATOMS: atom_id res chain seq x y z
N MET A 1 -12.02 -0.64 -6.74
CA MET A 1 -11.92 -0.89 -5.30
C MET A 1 -10.81 -1.90 -5.15
N HIS A 2 -9.56 -1.42 -5.21
CA HIS A 2 -8.36 -2.25 -5.25
C HIS A 2 -7.36 -1.66 -4.26
N GLU A 3 -7.60 -1.92 -2.98
CA GLU A 3 -6.92 -1.32 -1.84
C GLU A 3 -6.59 -2.42 -0.84
N ASP A 4 -6.09 -3.57 -1.30
CA ASP A 4 -5.73 -4.70 -0.45
C ASP A 4 -4.28 -5.12 -0.69
N PHE A 5 -3.60 -5.62 0.34
CA PHE A 5 -2.22 -6.12 0.21
C PHE A 5 -2.11 -7.31 -0.73
N TYR A 6 -3.15 -8.13 -0.82
CA TYR A 6 -3.24 -9.25 -1.75
C TYR A 6 -3.20 -8.76 -3.20
N GLU A 7 -3.98 -7.74 -3.54
CA GLU A 7 -3.99 -7.19 -4.89
C GLU A 7 -2.74 -6.36 -5.21
N LEU A 8 -2.15 -5.69 -4.21
CA LEU A 8 -0.87 -5.01 -4.36
C LEU A 8 0.26 -5.98 -4.76
N LEU A 9 0.24 -7.18 -4.19
CA LEU A 9 1.15 -8.27 -4.57
C LEU A 9 0.67 -9.04 -5.81
N GLY A 10 -0.58 -8.83 -6.26
CA GLY A 10 -1.20 -9.58 -7.35
C GLY A 10 -1.40 -11.06 -7.02
N VAL A 11 -1.68 -11.38 -5.75
CA VAL A 11 -1.89 -12.74 -5.24
C VAL A 11 -3.29 -12.91 -4.68
N GLY A 12 -3.76 -14.15 -4.57
CA GLY A 12 -5.05 -14.46 -3.96
C GLY A 12 -5.03 -14.35 -2.43
N ARG A 13 -6.21 -14.29 -1.81
CA ARG A 13 -6.37 -14.34 -0.35
C ARG A 13 -5.90 -15.65 0.27
N ASP A 14 -5.71 -16.70 -0.52
CA ASP A 14 -5.17 -18.00 -0.10
C ASP A 14 -3.67 -18.15 -0.41
N ALA A 15 -2.99 -17.03 -0.74
CA ALA A 15 -1.58 -17.07 -1.13
C ALA A 15 -0.70 -17.68 -0.03
N THR A 16 0.16 -18.58 -0.49
CA THR A 16 1.18 -19.25 0.32
C THR A 16 2.43 -18.37 0.49
N ALA A 17 3.26 -18.66 1.48
CA ALA A 17 4.51 -17.93 1.71
C ALA A 17 5.42 -17.89 0.47
N ASP A 18 5.45 -18.95 -0.33
CA ASP A 18 6.19 -19.01 -1.59
C ASP A 18 5.62 -18.09 -2.67
N GLU A 19 4.30 -17.94 -2.74
CA GLU A 19 3.64 -17.00 -3.66
C GLU A 19 3.89 -15.57 -3.26
N LEU A 20 3.76 -15.25 -1.97
CA LEU A 20 4.08 -13.94 -1.40
C LEU A 20 5.53 -13.55 -1.72
N LYS A 21 6.48 -14.48 -1.54
CA LYS A 21 7.90 -14.24 -1.83
C LYS A 21 8.17 -14.02 -3.31
N ARG A 22 7.48 -14.75 -4.20
CA ARG A 22 7.58 -14.57 -5.65
C ARG A 22 7.02 -13.21 -6.09
N ALA A 23 5.85 -12.84 -5.57
CA ALA A 23 5.23 -11.55 -5.83
C ALA A 23 6.11 -10.38 -5.35
N TYR A 24 6.63 -10.47 -4.13
CA TYR A 24 7.56 -9.46 -3.60
C TYR A 24 8.78 -9.27 -4.50
N ARG A 25 9.41 -10.36 -4.95
CA ARG A 25 10.57 -10.29 -5.87
C ARG A 25 10.22 -9.66 -7.21
N LYS A 26 9.00 -9.88 -7.71
CA LYS A 26 8.52 -9.27 -8.95
C LYS A 26 8.32 -7.77 -8.77
N GLY A 27 7.56 -7.36 -7.75
CA GLY A 27 7.32 -5.95 -7.45
C GLY A 27 8.61 -5.19 -7.12
N ALA A 28 9.55 -5.81 -6.39
CA ALA A 28 10.84 -5.22 -6.09
C ALA A 28 11.68 -4.90 -7.34
N ARG A 29 11.55 -5.69 -8.41
CA ARG A 29 12.22 -5.44 -9.69
C ARG A 29 11.46 -4.44 -10.56
N GLU A 30 10.16 -4.30 -10.36
CA GLU A 30 9.31 -3.40 -11.15
C GLU A 30 9.36 -1.95 -10.61
N TYR A 31 9.51 -1.82 -9.29
CA TYR A 31 9.57 -0.54 -8.58
C TYR A 31 10.97 -0.20 -8.06
N HIS A 32 12.03 -0.86 -8.56
CA HIS A 32 13.39 -0.55 -8.13
C HIS A 32 13.82 0.83 -8.67
N PRO A 33 14.45 1.70 -7.86
CA PRO A 33 14.90 3.01 -8.32
C PRO A 33 15.93 2.93 -9.46
N ASP A 34 16.71 1.84 -9.56
CA ASP A 34 17.67 1.68 -10.68
C ASP A 34 17.02 1.32 -12.03
N VAL A 35 15.75 0.89 -12.05
CA VAL A 35 15.06 0.48 -13.29
C VAL A 35 13.78 1.27 -13.54
N ASN A 36 13.32 2.06 -12.57
CA ASN A 36 12.10 2.82 -12.62
C ASN A 36 12.34 4.20 -12.00
N ASP A 37 12.38 5.22 -12.86
CA ASP A 37 12.62 6.62 -12.50
C ASP A 37 11.35 7.36 -12.03
N ASP A 38 10.24 6.66 -11.78
CA ASP A 38 9.00 7.28 -11.28
C ASP A 38 9.17 7.66 -9.79
N ASP A 39 8.83 8.90 -9.43
CA ASP A 39 8.82 9.38 -8.05
C ASP A 39 7.94 8.50 -7.12
N ARG A 40 6.97 7.78 -7.70
CA ARG A 40 6.08 6.86 -7.00
C ARG A 40 6.68 5.47 -6.81
N ALA A 41 7.75 5.11 -7.52
CA ALA A 41 8.39 3.79 -7.42
C ALA A 41 8.84 3.52 -5.97
N GLY A 42 9.44 4.50 -5.30
CA GLY A 42 9.83 4.36 -3.89
C GLY A 42 8.65 4.14 -2.94
N ALA A 43 7.51 4.80 -3.20
CA ALA A 43 6.27 4.62 -2.45
C ALA A 43 5.66 3.22 -2.68
N GLN A 44 5.58 2.79 -3.94
CA GLN A 44 5.08 1.47 -4.32
C GLN A 44 5.97 0.35 -3.76
N PHE A 45 7.29 0.52 -3.82
CA PHE A 45 8.24 -0.44 -3.26
C PHE A 45 8.03 -0.64 -1.75
N LYS A 46 7.86 0.45 -1.01
CA LYS A 46 7.54 0.38 0.43
C LYS A 46 6.21 -0.31 0.68
N ALA A 47 5.18 -0.02 -0.12
CA ALA A 47 3.88 -0.66 0.00
C ALA A 47 3.98 -2.18 -0.26
N VAL A 48 4.66 -2.59 -1.34
CA VAL A 48 4.89 -4.01 -1.69
C VAL A 48 5.65 -4.74 -0.60
N ARG A 49 6.64 -4.09 -0.01
CA ARG A 49 7.39 -4.64 1.13
C ARG A 49 6.51 -4.85 2.35
N GLN A 50 5.71 -3.84 2.74
CA GLN A 50 4.83 -3.99 3.89
C GLN A 50 3.72 -5.01 3.65
N ALA A 51 3.16 -5.07 2.45
CA ALA A 51 2.21 -6.11 2.08
C ALA A 51 2.81 -7.51 2.29
N TYR A 52 4.06 -7.72 1.84
CA TYR A 52 4.76 -8.98 2.05
C TYR A 52 4.99 -9.28 3.54
N ASP A 53 5.49 -8.30 4.32
CA ASP A 53 5.78 -8.50 5.74
C ASP A 53 4.52 -8.81 6.56
N VAL A 54 3.39 -8.15 6.26
CA VAL A 54 2.11 -8.38 6.93
C VAL A 54 1.49 -9.73 6.54
N LEU A 55 1.46 -10.07 5.25
CA LEU A 55 0.79 -11.29 4.79
C LEU A 55 1.60 -12.57 5.06
N ARG A 56 2.91 -12.44 5.22
CA ARG A 56 3.82 -13.53 5.59
C ARG A 56 3.62 -13.99 7.03
N ASP A 57 3.29 -13.05 7.92
CA ASP A 57 3.15 -13.31 9.34
C ASP A 57 1.68 -13.64 9.64
N GLU A 58 1.43 -14.80 10.23
CA GLU A 58 0.08 -15.29 10.50
C GLU A 58 -0.66 -14.39 11.50
N GLU A 59 0.05 -13.79 12.47
CA GLU A 59 -0.52 -12.89 13.47
C GLU A 59 -0.87 -11.53 12.84
N GLU A 60 0.05 -10.96 12.07
CA GLU A 60 -0.19 -9.68 11.37
C GLU A 60 -1.27 -9.82 10.30
N ARG A 61 -1.32 -10.95 9.58
CA ARG A 61 -2.36 -11.26 8.60
C ARG A 61 -3.73 -11.39 9.27
N ALA A 62 -3.81 -12.07 10.41
CA ALA A 62 -5.06 -12.17 11.17
C ALA A 62 -5.52 -10.80 11.68
N ASP A 63 -4.60 -9.95 12.16
CA ASP A 63 -4.89 -8.58 12.55
C ASP A 63 -5.36 -7.73 11.36
N TYR A 64 -4.72 -7.86 10.21
CA TYR A 64 -5.09 -7.21 8.96
C TYR A 64 -6.50 -7.61 8.51
N ASP A 65 -6.79 -8.92 8.47
CA ASP A 65 -8.09 -9.44 8.07
C ASP A 65 -9.20 -9.03 9.06
N ARG A 66 -8.88 -8.87 10.35
CA ARG A 66 -9.82 -8.41 11.39
C ARG A 66 -10.08 -6.90 11.34
N LEU A 67 -9.05 -6.08 11.10
CA LEU A 67 -9.15 -4.62 11.09
C LEU A 67 -9.61 -4.06 9.75
N GLY A 68 -9.29 -4.74 8.66
CA GLY A 68 -9.43 -4.27 7.28
C GLY A 68 -8.27 -3.35 6.85
N HIS A 69 -8.01 -3.31 5.54
CA HIS A 69 -6.83 -2.63 4.97
C HIS A 69 -6.67 -1.18 5.45
N GLU A 70 -7.70 -0.37 5.26
CA GLU A 70 -7.62 1.08 5.53
C GLU A 70 -7.33 1.35 7.01
N THR A 71 -8.01 0.61 7.90
CA THR A 71 -7.81 0.72 9.35
C THR A 71 -6.42 0.23 9.75
N TYR A 72 -5.97 -0.91 9.21
CA TYR A 72 -4.67 -1.48 9.52
C TYR A 72 -3.54 -0.54 9.08
N VAL A 73 -3.56 -0.07 7.83
CA VAL A 73 -2.55 0.85 7.30
C VAL A 73 -2.51 2.15 8.09
N ARG A 74 -3.67 2.71 8.45
CA ARG A 74 -3.77 3.94 9.26
C ARG A 74 -3.20 3.74 10.67
N LYS A 75 -3.47 2.60 11.32
CA LYS A 75 -3.06 2.34 12.71
C LYS A 75 -1.63 1.82 12.86
N ARG A 76 -1.19 0.92 11.98
CA ARG A 76 0.09 0.17 12.10
C ARG A 76 1.21 0.70 11.21
N LEU A 77 0.87 1.30 10.07
CA LEU A 77 1.85 1.69 9.05
C LEU A 77 1.98 3.21 8.87
N GLY A 78 1.35 3.99 9.74
CA GLY A 78 1.47 5.45 9.75
C GLY A 78 0.98 6.13 8.47
N GLY A 79 0.07 5.49 7.74
CA GLY A 79 -0.40 5.98 6.44
C GLY A 79 0.64 5.78 5.34
N LEU A 80 0.79 4.55 4.85
CA LEU A 80 1.44 4.34 3.56
C LEU A 80 0.69 5.12 2.47
N PRO A 81 1.39 5.69 1.47
CA PRO A 81 0.72 6.26 0.32
C PRO A 81 -0.11 5.17 -0.34
N SER A 82 -1.44 5.31 -0.27
CA SER A 82 -2.34 4.49 -1.06
C SER A 82 -1.98 4.69 -2.53
N SER A 83 -1.92 3.59 -3.29
CA SER A 83 -1.72 3.63 -4.75
C SER A 83 -2.85 4.33 -5.50
N SER A 84 -3.93 4.71 -4.80
CA SER A 84 -4.95 5.59 -5.33
C SER A 84 -4.41 7.02 -5.39
N PRO A 85 -4.58 7.74 -6.50
CA PRO A 85 -4.34 9.18 -6.49
C PRO A 85 -5.25 9.74 -5.41
N ALA A 86 -4.66 10.28 -4.34
CA ALA A 86 -5.39 11.10 -3.41
C ALA A 86 -6.15 12.13 -4.26
N SER A 87 -7.46 11.94 -4.39
CA SER A 87 -8.31 13.00 -4.92
C SER A 87 -8.05 14.19 -4.01
N PRO A 88 -7.60 15.33 -4.54
CA PRO A 88 -7.48 16.51 -3.70
C PRO A 88 -8.89 16.76 -3.16
N SER A 89 -9.07 16.64 -1.85
CA SER A 89 -10.23 17.20 -1.19
C SER A 89 -10.17 18.70 -1.41
N ARG A 90 -10.85 19.07 -2.49
CA ARG A 90 -11.12 20.40 -3.01
C ARG A 90 -12.04 21.10 -2.00
N GLY A 91 -11.64 22.30 -1.57
CA GLY A 91 -12.48 23.27 -0.83
C GLY A 91 -12.18 23.28 0.68
N SER A 92 -11.82 24.40 1.31
CA SER A 92 -12.14 25.79 0.96
C SER A 92 -11.06 26.74 1.46
N ASP A 93 -10.39 27.42 0.53
CA ASP A 93 -10.02 28.81 0.71
C ASP A 93 -11.27 29.62 0.35
N GLU A 94 -11.73 30.48 1.27
CA GLU A 94 -12.45 31.68 0.88
C GLU A 94 -11.96 32.78 1.82
N GLY A 95 -11.08 33.62 1.29
CA GLY A 95 -10.71 34.89 1.90
C GLY A 95 -11.91 35.84 1.91
N GLY A 96 -12.16 36.45 3.07
CA GLY A 96 -13.07 37.58 3.22
C GLY A 96 -12.29 38.84 3.56
N SER A 97 -11.77 39.53 2.55
CA SER A 97 -11.33 40.92 2.64
C SER A 97 -12.55 41.87 2.60
N GLY A 98 -12.60 42.85 3.52
CA GLY A 98 -13.26 44.13 3.27
C GLY A 98 -14.36 44.57 4.25
N ARG A 99 -13.99 45.40 5.22
CA ARG A 99 -14.45 46.81 5.36
C ARG A 99 -13.67 47.54 6.45
#